data_AF-A0A7W0VPP4-F1
#
_entry.id   AF-A0A7W0VPP4-F1
#
_cell.length_a   1.000
_cell.length_b   1.000
_cell.length_c   1.000
_cell.angle_alpha   90.00
_cell.angle_beta   90.00
_cell.angle_gamma   90.00
#
_symmetry.space_group_name_H-M   'P 1'
#
loop_
_entity.id
_entity.type
_entity.pdbx_description
1 polymer ?
#
loop_
_entity_poly.entity_id
_entity_poly.type
_entity_poly.pdbx_seq_one_letter_code
_entity_poly.pdbx_strand_id
1 'polypeptide(L)'
;MNRLGLVPWALVGVFASVAEARPIEFRVFDDVNGDGKQGNDEPGVPAIVSYSGMPLFVPTDADGRVTLEVENGIAWVRVPSGFRPGPVWAQLDGKSRIDFALRRWAPPPGPLTFVATSDSHSSFAHPFWSDLEPAAYAATRADPPPAFFTILGDLTQNTTPAQFVLQDRLLANLDVTYVPVPGNHDWYDGGKAWRVHYGPDNYSFDIGDVHFVVWNMMMRDEDTKAFFTNELRDVAPEMTVVAMTHGPPSPAVVAKLRELGVDYVLSGHTHTNRVVDHGGMIELNHEPMLMGGLDFTPGGYRIITIDRDVLTSEHRTTVGEPSIRSVAPARRQCQPPGGGAIIAATEIDPRGGTVTARVDCGTPIALSYGGGWSWRGTLPALAPGEHSLTLDAITSDGERLSSTTGIEVCSAETGTLAGIEWPQLGGNSAHT
;
A
#
# COMPACT_ATOMS: atom_id res chain seq x y z
N MET A 1 49.39 65.78 -0.97
CA MET A 1 48.61 65.61 -2.21
C MET A 1 48.69 64.14 -2.61
N ASN A 2 47.80 63.29 -2.08
CA ASN A 2 47.75 61.86 -2.38
C ASN A 2 46.50 61.58 -3.22
N ARG A 3 46.73 61.05 -4.42
CA ARG A 3 45.70 60.58 -5.35
C ARG A 3 45.14 59.24 -4.85
N LEU A 4 43.85 59.17 -4.54
CA LEU A 4 43.13 57.89 -4.45
C LEU A 4 42.71 57.46 -5.86
N GLY A 5 43.15 56.26 -6.26
CA GLY A 5 42.73 55.61 -7.50
C GLY A 5 41.37 54.95 -7.35
N LEU A 6 40.50 55.16 -8.33
CA LEU A 6 39.23 54.46 -8.53
C LEU A 6 39.50 53.04 -9.06
N VAL A 7 39.02 52.02 -8.36
CA VAL A 7 38.95 50.64 -8.85
C VAL A 7 37.56 50.45 -9.48
N PRO A 8 37.45 50.02 -10.75
CA PRO A 8 36.15 49.79 -11.38
C PRO A 8 35.58 48.46 -10.87
N TRP A 9 34.35 48.52 -10.35
CA TRP A 9 33.56 47.35 -10.02
C TRP A 9 33.08 46.69 -11.32
N ALA A 10 33.60 45.51 -11.64
CA ALA A 10 33.08 44.67 -12.70
C ALA A 10 31.76 44.04 -12.22
N LEU A 11 30.64 44.49 -12.80
CA LEU A 11 29.37 43.79 -12.74
C LEU A 11 29.51 42.46 -13.51
N VAL A 12 29.73 41.37 -12.78
CA VAL A 12 29.56 40.02 -13.32
C VAL A 12 28.05 39.77 -13.35
N GLY A 13 27.44 40.00 -14.51
CA GLY A 13 26.07 39.56 -14.78
C GLY A 13 26.02 38.04 -14.80
N VAL A 14 25.40 37.45 -13.80
CA VAL A 14 24.97 36.05 -13.84
C VAL A 14 23.79 35.97 -14.79
N PHE A 15 24.03 35.62 -16.05
CA PHE A 15 22.96 35.19 -16.95
C PHE A 15 22.50 33.81 -16.46
N ALA A 16 21.40 33.78 -15.69
CA ALA A 16 20.64 32.55 -15.55
C ALA A 16 20.08 32.21 -16.93
N SER A 17 20.56 31.12 -17.55
CA SER A 17 19.95 30.60 -18.76
C SER A 17 18.52 30.20 -18.44
N VAL A 18 17.54 30.91 -19.01
CA VAL A 18 16.15 30.44 -19.02
C VAL A 18 16.17 29.16 -19.85
N ALA A 19 15.71 28.04 -19.28
CA ALA A 19 15.56 26.82 -20.07
C ALA A 19 14.53 27.11 -21.17
N GLU A 20 14.93 27.00 -22.43
CA GLU A 20 14.00 27.20 -23.54
C GLU A 20 13.17 25.94 -23.74
N ALA A 21 11.84 26.09 -23.73
CA ALA A 21 10.93 25.06 -24.21
C ALA A 21 11.21 24.74 -25.69
N ARG A 22 11.09 23.46 -26.05
CA ARG A 22 11.37 22.97 -27.41
C ARG A 22 10.32 21.94 -27.83
N PRO A 23 10.06 21.79 -29.14
CA PRO A 23 9.17 20.76 -29.63
C PRO A 23 9.81 19.38 -29.43
N ILE A 24 9.10 18.51 -28.73
CA ILE A 24 9.45 17.10 -28.56
C ILE A 24 8.27 16.25 -29.04
N GLU A 25 8.53 15.32 -29.94
CA GLU A 25 7.57 14.30 -30.35
C GLU A 25 7.58 13.17 -29.31
N PHE A 26 6.43 12.87 -28.72
CA PHE A 26 6.19 11.73 -27.86
C PHE A 26 5.45 10.66 -28.64
N ARG A 27 5.86 9.40 -28.46
CA ARG A 27 5.15 8.23 -29.00
C ARG A 27 4.91 7.21 -27.92
N VAL A 28 3.68 6.74 -27.82
CA VAL A 28 3.27 5.68 -26.90
C VAL A 28 2.88 4.48 -27.76
N PHE A 29 3.42 3.30 -27.44
CA PHE A 29 3.21 2.11 -28.25
C PHE A 29 3.15 0.84 -27.40
N ASP A 30 2.53 -0.19 -27.95
CA ASP A 30 2.48 -1.54 -27.41
C ASP A 30 3.81 -2.23 -27.71
N ASP A 31 4.71 -2.24 -26.73
CA ASP A 31 6.01 -2.90 -26.82
C ASP A 31 5.76 -4.40 -26.65
N VAL A 32 5.58 -5.10 -27.77
CA VAL A 32 5.23 -6.52 -27.79
C VAL A 32 6.47 -7.35 -27.48
N ASN A 33 7.62 -6.96 -28.00
CA ASN A 33 8.85 -7.75 -27.91
C ASN A 33 9.70 -7.46 -26.66
N GLY A 34 9.50 -6.30 -26.01
CA GLY A 34 10.11 -5.92 -24.74
C GLY A 34 11.46 -5.21 -24.88
N ASP A 35 11.79 -4.71 -26.07
CA ASP A 35 13.07 -4.06 -26.36
C ASP A 35 13.03 -2.53 -26.18
N GLY A 36 11.86 -1.98 -25.86
CA GLY A 36 11.65 -0.56 -25.62
C GLY A 36 11.71 0.30 -26.88
N LYS A 37 11.62 -0.28 -28.09
CA LYS A 37 11.68 0.44 -29.37
C LYS A 37 10.56 0.02 -30.29
N GLN A 38 9.77 0.99 -30.74
CA GLN A 38 8.64 0.74 -31.63
C GLN A 38 9.07 0.04 -32.94
N GLY A 39 8.72 -1.24 -33.05
CA GLY A 39 8.81 -2.07 -34.25
C GLY A 39 7.68 -1.79 -35.25
N ASN A 40 7.72 -2.47 -36.40
CA ASN A 40 6.66 -2.36 -37.41
C ASN A 40 5.37 -3.10 -37.00
N ASP A 41 5.49 -4.08 -36.09
CA ASP A 41 4.43 -4.90 -35.51
C ASP A 41 3.91 -4.36 -34.17
N GLU A 42 4.41 -3.20 -33.74
CA GLU A 42 4.11 -2.59 -32.45
C GLU A 42 3.23 -1.35 -32.65
N PRO A 43 1.89 -1.51 -32.51
CA PRO A 43 0.95 -0.44 -32.79
C PRO A 43 1.11 0.70 -31.79
N GLY A 44 0.80 1.92 -32.25
CA GLY A 44 0.61 3.06 -31.37
C GLY A 44 -0.54 2.83 -30.39
N VAL A 45 -0.42 3.40 -29.20
CA VAL A 45 -1.44 3.30 -28.14
C VAL A 45 -1.93 4.71 -27.81
N PRO A 46 -3.22 5.01 -28.02
CA PRO A 46 -3.83 6.23 -27.54
C PRO A 46 -3.72 6.34 -26.01
N ALA A 47 -3.12 7.42 -25.51
CA ALA A 47 -2.89 7.64 -24.09
C ALA A 47 -2.87 9.14 -23.75
N ILE A 48 -2.70 9.46 -22.47
CA ILE A 48 -2.42 10.83 -22.01
C ILE A 48 -0.94 10.94 -21.65
N VAL A 49 -0.25 11.91 -22.26
CA VAL A 49 1.14 12.26 -21.93
C VAL A 49 1.14 13.48 -21.01
N SER A 50 1.97 13.43 -19.97
CA SER A 50 2.17 14.50 -19.00
C SER A 50 3.65 14.81 -18.79
N TYR A 51 3.93 15.93 -18.13
CA TYR A 51 5.26 16.49 -17.95
C TYR A 51 5.44 17.09 -16.54
N SER A 52 6.58 16.81 -15.90
CA SER A 52 6.91 17.30 -14.56
C SER A 52 7.12 18.81 -14.57
N GLY A 53 6.32 19.54 -13.78
CA GLY A 53 6.46 21.00 -13.61
C GLY A 53 5.30 21.83 -14.17
N MET A 54 4.35 21.22 -14.88
CA MET A 54 3.08 21.83 -15.27
C MET A 54 1.96 20.77 -15.21
N PRO A 55 0.72 21.11 -14.86
CA PRO A 55 -0.38 20.15 -14.86
C PRO A 55 -0.91 19.95 -16.29
N LEU A 56 -0.01 19.57 -17.19
CA LEU A 56 -0.31 19.31 -18.59
C LEU A 56 -0.67 17.84 -18.76
N PHE A 57 -1.85 17.58 -19.30
CA PHE A 57 -2.35 16.25 -19.65
C PHE A 57 -2.83 16.34 -21.08
N VAL A 58 -2.06 15.78 -22.01
CA VAL A 58 -2.35 15.91 -23.45
C VAL A 58 -2.64 14.55 -24.04
N PRO A 59 -3.83 14.36 -24.65
CA PRO A 59 -4.11 13.14 -25.37
C PRO A 59 -3.21 13.02 -26.60
N THR A 60 -2.74 11.81 -26.83
CA THR A 60 -2.13 11.45 -28.10
C THR A 60 -3.20 11.27 -29.18
N ASP A 61 -2.77 11.26 -30.43
CA ASP A 61 -3.61 10.80 -31.54
C ASP A 61 -3.87 9.27 -31.48
N ALA A 62 -4.62 8.77 -32.46
CA ALA A 62 -4.97 7.36 -32.59
C ALA A 62 -3.76 6.43 -32.79
N ASP A 63 -2.63 6.98 -33.26
CA ASP A 63 -1.36 6.27 -33.46
C ASP A 63 -0.39 6.47 -32.27
N GLY A 64 -0.90 6.98 -31.14
CA GLY A 64 -0.14 7.17 -29.91
C GLY A 64 0.86 8.32 -29.97
N ARG A 65 0.69 9.31 -30.85
CA ARG A 65 1.65 10.42 -31.04
C ARG A 65 1.14 11.75 -30.53
N VAL A 66 2.05 12.58 -30.02
CA VAL A 66 1.79 13.98 -29.69
C VAL A 66 3.09 14.78 -29.73
N THR A 67 3.04 16.03 -30.17
CA THR A 67 4.19 16.94 -30.09
C THR A 67 3.90 18.05 -29.09
N LEU A 68 4.77 18.23 -28.10
CA LEU A 68 4.61 19.25 -27.06
C LEU A 68 5.83 20.17 -27.01
N GLU A 69 5.60 21.44 -26.71
CA GLU A 69 6.64 22.42 -26.41
C GLU A 69 6.96 22.36 -24.91
N VAL A 70 8.06 21.71 -24.55
CA VAL A 70 8.42 21.46 -23.15
C VAL A 70 9.90 21.76 -22.88
N GLU A 71 10.21 22.10 -21.63
CA GLU A 71 11.58 22.29 -21.15
C GLU A 71 12.25 20.95 -20.79
N ASN A 72 13.49 20.98 -20.30
CA ASN A 72 14.11 19.80 -19.71
C ASN A 72 13.40 19.42 -18.41
N GLY A 73 13.03 18.15 -18.27
CA GLY A 73 12.33 17.61 -17.10
C GLY A 73 12.04 16.12 -17.30
N ILE A 74 10.93 15.65 -16.75
CA ILE A 74 10.46 14.27 -16.88
C ILE A 74 9.12 14.29 -17.59
N ALA A 75 8.97 13.51 -18.65
CA ALA A 75 7.67 13.22 -19.23
C ALA A 75 7.22 11.82 -18.83
N TRP A 76 5.92 11.61 -18.67
CA TRP A 76 5.35 10.33 -18.26
C TRP A 76 3.98 10.13 -18.92
N VAL A 77 3.50 8.89 -18.87
CA VAL A 77 2.25 8.47 -19.50
C VAL A 77 1.26 8.01 -18.43
N ARG A 78 0.00 8.46 -18.51
CA ARG A 78 -1.11 7.79 -17.81
C ARG A 78 -1.27 6.43 -18.47
N VAL A 79 -0.81 5.38 -17.79
CA VAL A 79 -0.81 4.03 -18.36
C VAL A 79 -2.25 3.53 -18.47
N PRO A 80 -2.78 3.34 -19.70
CA PRO A 80 -4.17 2.91 -19.85
C PRO A 80 -4.34 1.45 -19.46
N SER A 81 -5.59 1.02 -19.28
CA SER A 81 -5.88 -0.35 -18.91
C SER A 81 -5.45 -1.37 -19.98
N GLY A 82 -5.13 -2.59 -19.53
CA GLY A 82 -4.55 -3.64 -20.37
C GLY A 82 -3.02 -3.58 -20.50
N PHE A 83 -2.37 -2.68 -19.77
CA PHE A 83 -0.93 -2.56 -19.67
C PHE A 83 -0.48 -2.63 -18.20
N ARG A 84 0.80 -2.96 -17.98
CA ARG A 84 1.36 -3.13 -16.63
C ARG A 84 1.27 -1.80 -15.86
N PRO A 85 0.70 -1.77 -14.64
CA PRO A 85 0.54 -0.54 -13.86
C PRO A 85 1.88 0.00 -13.36
N GLY A 86 1.91 1.28 -13.00
CA GLY A 86 3.09 1.97 -12.49
C GLY A 86 3.60 3.07 -13.41
N PRO A 87 4.72 3.73 -13.05
CA PRO A 87 5.23 4.86 -13.80
C PRO A 87 5.92 4.41 -15.09
N VAL A 88 5.46 4.92 -16.24
CA VAL A 88 6.18 4.86 -17.52
C VAL A 88 6.62 6.27 -17.87
N TRP A 89 7.94 6.48 -17.94
CA TRP A 89 8.52 7.82 -17.98
C TRP A 89 9.86 7.89 -18.71
N ALA A 90 10.26 9.10 -19.05
CA ALA A 90 11.55 9.41 -19.65
C ALA A 90 12.06 10.76 -19.17
N GLN A 91 13.36 10.83 -18.89
CA GLN A 91 14.06 12.09 -18.70
C GLN A 91 14.21 12.79 -20.06
N LEU A 92 13.85 14.07 -20.13
CA LEU A 92 14.05 14.91 -21.31
C LEU A 92 15.49 15.42 -21.29
N ASP A 93 16.35 14.74 -22.02
CA ASP A 93 17.79 14.94 -22.11
C ASP A 93 18.23 15.61 -23.41
N GLY A 94 17.34 16.44 -23.99
CA GLY A 94 17.59 17.20 -25.22
C GLY A 94 17.29 16.46 -26.53
N LYS A 95 16.72 15.25 -26.46
CA LYS A 95 16.19 14.53 -27.63
C LYS A 95 14.94 15.24 -28.19
N SER A 96 14.80 15.23 -29.52
CA SER A 96 13.61 15.75 -30.20
C SER A 96 12.46 14.73 -30.28
N ARG A 97 12.71 13.47 -29.87
CA ARG A 97 11.73 12.40 -29.83
C ARG A 97 11.94 11.53 -28.60
N ILE A 98 10.83 11.15 -27.96
CA ILE A 98 10.76 10.27 -26.80
C ILE A 98 9.73 9.18 -27.08
N ASP A 99 10.12 7.94 -26.84
CA ASP A 99 9.29 6.76 -27.03
C ASP A 99 8.94 6.17 -25.65
N PHE A 100 7.66 5.86 -25.43
CA PHE A 100 7.13 5.23 -24.23
C PHE A 100 6.60 3.84 -24.60
N ALA A 101 7.35 2.83 -24.18
CA ALA A 101 7.04 1.43 -24.36
C ALA A 101 6.07 0.95 -23.27
N LEU A 102 4.86 0.57 -23.66
CA LEU A 102 3.88 -0.03 -22.75
C LEU A 102 3.90 -1.55 -22.89
N ARG A 103 3.93 -2.27 -21.76
CA ARG A 103 3.93 -3.73 -21.73
C ARG A 103 2.54 -4.26 -21.42
N ARG A 104 1.97 -5.05 -22.32
CA ARG A 104 0.67 -5.71 -22.11
C ARG A 104 0.66 -6.52 -20.83
N TRP A 105 -0.42 -6.40 -20.09
CA TRP A 105 -0.65 -7.15 -18.87
C TRP A 105 -2.16 -7.19 -18.59
N ALA A 106 -2.62 -8.31 -18.06
CA ALA A 106 -3.99 -8.48 -17.63
C ALA A 106 -4.01 -8.70 -16.11
N PRO A 107 -4.91 -8.03 -15.38
CA PRO A 107 -5.09 -8.32 -13.97
C PRO A 107 -5.62 -9.75 -13.77
N PRO A 108 -5.41 -10.33 -12.58
CA PRO A 108 -6.04 -11.57 -12.18
C PRO A 108 -7.58 -11.51 -12.31
N PRO A 109 -8.26 -12.63 -12.62
CA PRO A 109 -9.70 -12.62 -12.84
C PRO A 109 -10.47 -12.40 -11.53
N GLY A 110 -11.64 -11.76 -11.64
CA GLY A 110 -12.52 -11.47 -10.50
C GLY A 110 -12.43 -10.01 -10.05
N PRO A 111 -12.85 -9.71 -8.82
CA PRO A 111 -12.63 -8.40 -8.20
C PRO A 111 -11.17 -7.97 -8.23
N LEU A 112 -10.93 -6.66 -8.36
CA LEU A 112 -9.57 -6.13 -8.38
C LEU A 112 -8.98 -6.17 -6.96
N THR A 113 -8.03 -7.05 -6.71
CA THR A 113 -7.31 -7.14 -5.43
C THR A 113 -5.90 -6.59 -5.56
N PHE A 114 -5.42 -5.83 -4.59
CA PHE A 114 -4.02 -5.37 -4.48
C PHE A 114 -3.59 -5.27 -3.02
N VAL A 115 -2.28 -5.22 -2.79
CA VAL A 115 -1.72 -5.10 -1.43
C VAL A 115 -1.17 -3.70 -1.22
N ALA A 116 -1.56 -3.07 -0.11
CA ALA A 116 -1.09 -1.75 0.29
C ALA A 116 -0.50 -1.79 1.70
N THR A 117 0.63 -1.13 1.88
CA THR A 117 1.33 -0.92 3.15
C THR A 117 2.03 0.43 3.12
N SER A 118 2.74 0.82 4.19
CA SER A 118 3.57 2.03 4.17
C SER A 118 4.90 1.85 4.91
N ASP A 119 5.76 2.86 4.86
CA ASP A 119 6.85 3.11 5.80
C ASP A 119 7.79 1.90 5.95
N SER A 120 8.39 1.44 4.85
CA SER A 120 9.40 0.37 4.92
C SER A 120 10.71 0.86 5.53
N HIS A 121 11.02 2.16 5.42
CA HIS A 121 12.22 2.81 5.94
C HIS A 121 13.51 2.01 5.66
N SER A 122 13.65 1.49 4.45
CA SER A 122 14.73 0.59 4.09
C SER A 122 16.09 1.24 4.29
N SER A 123 16.92 0.60 5.12
CA SER A 123 18.26 1.06 5.45
C SER A 123 19.07 -0.08 6.07
N PHE A 124 20.31 -0.29 5.61
CA PHE A 124 21.24 -1.25 6.22
C PHE A 124 21.56 -0.96 7.70
N ALA A 125 21.24 0.22 8.19
CA ALA A 125 21.41 0.58 9.59
C ALA A 125 20.31 -0.01 10.50
N HIS A 126 19.17 -0.41 9.95
CA HIS A 126 18.09 -1.02 10.74
C HIS A 126 18.33 -2.51 10.94
N PRO A 127 17.98 -3.08 12.11
CA PRO A 127 18.14 -4.51 12.36
C PRO A 127 17.21 -5.38 11.51
N PHE A 128 16.10 -4.81 11.01
CA PHE A 128 15.07 -5.46 10.18
C PHE A 128 15.25 -5.20 8.67
N TRP A 129 16.42 -4.70 8.24
CA TRP A 129 16.63 -4.24 6.86
C TRP A 129 16.33 -5.30 5.78
N SER A 130 16.46 -6.58 6.11
CA SER A 130 16.22 -7.71 5.21
C SER A 130 14.79 -8.22 5.24
N ASP A 131 13.97 -7.77 6.20
CA ASP A 131 12.65 -8.36 6.47
C ASP A 131 11.59 -7.95 5.45
N LEU A 132 11.88 -6.92 4.64
CA LEU A 132 11.00 -6.47 3.56
C LEU A 132 10.74 -7.58 2.53
N GLU A 133 11.78 -8.30 2.10
CA GLU A 133 11.66 -9.36 1.08
C GLU A 133 10.71 -10.48 1.53
N PRO A 134 10.92 -11.16 2.68
CA PRO A 134 9.99 -12.20 3.12
C PRO A 134 8.60 -11.67 3.48
N ALA A 135 8.49 -10.45 4.03
CA ALA A 135 7.19 -9.87 4.36
C ALA A 135 6.37 -9.55 3.11
N ALA A 136 6.98 -8.93 2.09
CA ALA A 136 6.32 -8.63 0.82
C ALA A 136 6.01 -9.90 0.03
N TYR A 137 6.92 -10.88 0.04
CA TYR A 137 6.63 -12.20 -0.52
C TYR A 137 5.40 -12.83 0.15
N ALA A 138 5.35 -12.89 1.48
CA ALA A 138 4.21 -13.42 2.20
C ALA A 138 2.91 -12.66 1.89
N ALA A 139 2.94 -11.32 1.88
CA ALA A 139 1.78 -10.48 1.65
C ALA A 139 1.18 -10.65 0.24
N THR A 140 2.01 -10.98 -0.75
CA THR A 140 1.59 -11.09 -2.15
C THR A 140 1.16 -12.49 -2.56
N ARG A 141 1.17 -13.46 -1.63
CA ARG A 141 0.78 -14.86 -1.90
C ARG A 141 -0.72 -15.11 -1.97
N ALA A 142 -1.59 -14.09 -1.93
CA ALA A 142 -3.04 -14.26 -2.01
C ALA A 142 -3.48 -15.09 -3.26
N ASP A 143 -4.67 -15.68 -3.20
CA ASP A 143 -5.24 -16.47 -4.31
C ASP A 143 -6.69 -16.01 -4.61
N PRO A 144 -6.97 -15.42 -5.78
CA PRO A 144 -6.01 -15.09 -6.84
C PRO A 144 -4.92 -14.10 -6.38
N PRO A 145 -3.75 -14.05 -7.04
CA PRO A 145 -2.68 -13.13 -6.68
C PRO A 145 -3.16 -11.67 -6.76
N PRO A 146 -2.59 -10.74 -5.98
CA PRO A 146 -2.91 -9.33 -6.12
C PRO A 146 -2.38 -8.79 -7.46
N ALA A 147 -3.11 -7.84 -8.02
CA ALA A 147 -2.77 -7.13 -9.25
C ALA A 147 -1.44 -6.36 -9.13
N PHE A 148 -1.19 -5.76 -7.97
CA PHE A 148 0.06 -5.09 -7.64
C PHE A 148 0.28 -5.03 -6.13
N PHE A 149 1.51 -4.71 -5.75
CA PHE A 149 1.95 -4.39 -4.39
C PHE A 149 2.41 -2.93 -4.34
N THR A 150 2.03 -2.19 -3.31
CA THR A 150 2.45 -0.80 -3.12
C THR A 150 2.90 -0.53 -1.69
N ILE A 151 3.92 0.31 -1.56
CA ILE A 151 4.33 0.93 -0.30
C ILE A 151 4.09 2.43 -0.43
N LEU A 152 3.20 2.95 0.41
CA LEU A 152 2.64 4.29 0.37
C LEU A 152 3.61 5.35 0.95
N GLY A 153 4.87 5.34 0.49
CA GLY A 153 5.90 6.30 0.90
C GLY A 153 6.81 5.84 2.04
N ASP A 154 7.82 6.67 2.30
CA ASP A 154 8.93 6.44 3.20
C ASP A 154 9.61 5.10 2.93
N LEU A 155 9.93 4.92 1.64
CA LEU A 155 10.61 3.73 1.14
C LEU A 155 12.02 3.65 1.74
N THR A 156 12.69 4.79 1.81
CA THR A 156 14.04 4.97 2.32
C THR A 156 14.02 5.65 3.68
N GLN A 157 15.07 5.44 4.49
CA GLN A 157 15.21 6.19 5.74
C GLN A 157 15.77 7.61 5.53
N ASN A 158 16.62 7.83 4.52
CA ASN A 158 17.42 9.07 4.40
C ASN A 158 17.58 9.60 2.96
N THR A 159 16.68 9.25 2.03
CA THR A 159 16.76 9.69 0.61
C THR A 159 18.10 9.34 -0.09
N THR A 160 18.73 8.21 0.23
CA THR A 160 20.00 7.84 -0.42
C THR A 160 19.77 6.94 -1.64
N PRO A 161 20.51 7.12 -2.75
CA PRO A 161 20.42 6.23 -3.92
C PRO A 161 20.60 4.75 -3.57
N ALA A 162 21.48 4.44 -2.62
CA ALA A 162 21.72 3.06 -2.17
C ALA A 162 20.50 2.44 -1.46
N GLN A 163 19.68 3.24 -0.79
CA GLN A 163 18.45 2.75 -0.15
C GLN A 163 17.33 2.49 -1.17
N PHE A 164 17.22 3.30 -2.23
CA PHE A 164 16.32 2.99 -3.33
C PHE A 164 16.73 1.70 -4.07
N VAL A 165 18.04 1.52 -4.33
CA VAL A 165 18.56 0.25 -4.89
C VAL A 165 18.32 -0.94 -3.95
N LEU A 166 18.42 -0.73 -2.64
CA LEU A 166 18.09 -1.76 -1.65
C LEU A 166 16.60 -2.14 -1.73
N GLN A 167 15.71 -1.15 -1.85
CA GLN A 167 14.28 -1.37 -2.01
C GLN A 167 13.99 -2.27 -3.22
N ASP A 168 14.50 -1.90 -4.41
CA ASP A 168 14.32 -2.70 -5.62
C ASP A 168 14.84 -4.12 -5.45
N ARG A 169 16.02 -4.26 -4.84
CA ARG A 169 16.63 -5.58 -4.63
C ARG A 169 15.75 -6.48 -3.76
N LEU A 170 15.18 -5.94 -2.68
CA LEU A 170 14.34 -6.71 -1.75
C LEU A 170 12.99 -7.08 -2.37
N LEU A 171 12.52 -6.33 -3.36
CA LEU A 171 11.24 -6.55 -4.05
C LEU A 171 11.40 -7.21 -5.43
N ALA A 172 12.63 -7.45 -5.89
CA ALA A 172 12.93 -7.91 -7.26
C ALA A 172 12.30 -9.27 -7.63
N ASN A 173 12.07 -10.12 -6.63
CA ASN A 173 11.55 -11.48 -6.81
C ASN A 173 10.02 -11.57 -6.60
N LEU A 174 9.32 -10.45 -6.46
CA LEU A 174 7.87 -10.48 -6.40
C LEU A 174 7.27 -10.87 -7.76
N ASP A 175 6.31 -11.79 -7.74
CA ASP A 175 5.55 -12.19 -8.94
C ASP A 175 4.51 -11.13 -9.38
N VAL A 176 4.32 -10.10 -8.55
CA VAL A 176 3.36 -9.01 -8.77
C VAL A 176 4.08 -7.70 -9.07
N THR A 177 3.40 -6.79 -9.76
CA THR A 177 3.97 -5.47 -10.08
C THR A 177 4.14 -4.65 -8.81
N TYR A 178 5.30 -4.00 -8.63
CA TYR A 178 5.51 -3.03 -7.55
C TYR A 178 5.20 -1.61 -8.05
N VAL A 179 4.35 -0.89 -7.31
CA VAL A 179 3.95 0.50 -7.59
C VAL A 179 4.51 1.40 -6.48
N PRO A 180 5.52 2.24 -6.75
CA PRO A 180 6.17 3.07 -5.73
C PRO A 180 5.44 4.39 -5.49
N VAL A 181 5.25 4.77 -4.23
CA VAL A 181 4.70 6.08 -3.83
C VAL A 181 5.78 6.85 -3.05
N PRO A 182 6.00 8.15 -3.33
CA PRO A 182 7.01 8.93 -2.62
C PRO A 182 6.52 9.38 -1.24
N GLY A 183 7.35 9.19 -0.22
CA GLY A 183 7.17 9.82 1.10
C GLY A 183 8.12 10.97 1.35
N ASN A 184 8.02 11.58 2.53
CA ASN A 184 8.87 12.70 2.89
C ASN A 184 10.33 12.28 3.13
N HIS A 185 10.58 11.08 3.66
CA HIS A 185 11.93 10.52 3.79
C HIS A 185 12.56 10.16 2.44
N ASP A 186 11.79 10.10 1.36
CA ASP A 186 12.28 9.88 0.00
C ASP A 186 12.60 11.19 -0.74
N TRP A 187 12.33 12.33 -0.09
CA TRP A 187 12.32 13.64 -0.73
C TRP A 187 13.15 14.69 0.02
N TYR A 188 14.01 14.31 0.97
CA TYR A 188 14.84 15.27 1.73
C TYR A 188 15.81 16.07 0.86
N ASP A 189 16.19 15.55 -0.32
CA ASP A 189 17.02 16.25 -1.30
C ASP A 189 16.20 17.03 -2.35
N GLY A 190 14.92 17.28 -2.07
CA GLY A 190 13.98 17.86 -3.02
C GLY A 190 13.49 16.86 -4.07
N GLY A 191 13.63 15.55 -3.83
CA GLY A 191 13.23 14.47 -4.74
C GLY A 191 14.19 14.22 -5.89
N LYS A 192 15.42 14.71 -5.81
CA LYS A 192 16.42 14.53 -6.87
C LYS A 192 16.78 13.06 -7.00
N ALA A 193 17.06 12.37 -5.89
CA ALA A 193 17.34 10.93 -5.90
C ALA A 193 16.12 10.12 -6.36
N TRP A 194 14.91 10.45 -5.87
CA TRP A 194 13.66 9.84 -6.34
C TRP A 194 13.51 9.94 -7.85
N ARG A 195 13.63 11.15 -8.40
CA ARG A 195 13.41 11.40 -9.83
C ARG A 195 14.41 10.70 -10.74
N VAL A 196 15.65 10.52 -10.27
CA VAL A 196 16.66 9.72 -10.98
C VAL A 196 16.30 8.23 -10.96
N HIS A 197 15.70 7.74 -9.87
CA HIS A 197 15.47 6.32 -9.63
C HIS A 197 14.10 5.83 -10.15
N TYR A 198 13.01 6.47 -9.73
CA TYR A 198 11.63 6.09 -10.08
C TYR A 198 10.94 7.02 -11.08
N GLY A 199 11.55 8.18 -11.40
CA GLY A 199 11.00 9.12 -12.36
C GLY A 199 10.00 10.10 -11.75
N PRO A 200 8.79 10.25 -12.30
CA PRO A 200 7.85 11.24 -11.79
C PRO A 200 7.47 10.95 -10.34
N ASP A 201 7.27 11.99 -9.55
CA ASP A 201 6.75 11.90 -8.19
C ASP A 201 5.21 12.03 -8.15
N ASN A 202 4.59 12.19 -9.31
CA ASN A 202 3.15 12.17 -9.53
C ASN A 202 2.85 11.46 -10.86
N TYR A 203 2.00 10.44 -10.85
CA TYR A 203 1.65 9.68 -12.05
C TYR A 203 0.32 8.95 -11.86
N SER A 204 -0.20 8.35 -12.92
CA SER A 204 -1.47 7.61 -12.86
C SER A 204 -1.51 6.44 -13.83
N PHE A 205 -2.42 5.51 -13.57
CA PHE A 205 -2.64 4.32 -14.39
C PHE A 205 -4.03 3.75 -14.16
N ASP A 206 -4.52 2.97 -15.12
CA ASP A 206 -5.86 2.36 -15.09
C ASP A 206 -5.79 0.83 -15.00
N ILE A 207 -6.65 0.22 -14.19
CA ILE A 207 -6.86 -1.23 -14.15
C ILE A 207 -8.36 -1.52 -14.18
N GLY A 208 -8.86 -2.05 -15.31
CA GLY A 208 -10.28 -2.13 -15.59
C GLY A 208 -10.93 -0.76 -15.48
N ASP A 209 -11.96 -0.68 -14.65
CA ASP A 209 -12.75 0.53 -14.40
C ASP A 209 -12.24 1.33 -13.18
N VAL A 210 -10.99 1.09 -12.74
CA VAL A 210 -10.37 1.79 -11.61
C VAL A 210 -9.22 2.66 -12.09
N HIS A 211 -9.30 3.95 -11.76
CA HIS A 211 -8.28 4.96 -12.05
C HIS A 211 -7.44 5.22 -10.81
N PHE A 212 -6.14 4.93 -10.88
CA PHE A 212 -5.20 5.14 -9.77
C PHE A 212 -4.39 6.41 -9.99
N VAL A 213 -4.32 7.26 -8.97
CA VAL A 213 -3.54 8.52 -9.00
C VAL A 213 -2.53 8.53 -7.87
N VAL A 214 -1.24 8.50 -8.20
CA VAL A 214 -0.15 8.69 -7.24
C VAL A 214 0.25 10.15 -7.20
N TRP A 215 0.36 10.72 -6.00
CA TRP A 215 0.93 12.05 -5.84
C TRP A 215 1.86 12.20 -4.64
N ASN A 216 2.80 13.12 -4.79
CA ASN A 216 3.78 13.48 -3.78
C ASN A 216 3.16 14.34 -2.69
N MET A 217 3.15 13.85 -1.45
CA MET A 217 2.61 14.59 -0.30
C MET A 217 3.32 15.93 -0.04
N MET A 218 4.53 16.12 -0.56
CA MET A 218 5.31 17.35 -0.39
C MET A 218 4.83 18.51 -1.27
N MET A 219 3.86 18.27 -2.17
CA MET A 219 3.22 19.32 -2.96
C MET A 219 2.42 20.28 -2.08
N ARG A 220 2.38 21.56 -2.47
CA ARG A 220 1.50 22.54 -1.83
C ARG A 220 0.05 22.23 -2.19
N ASP A 221 -0.87 22.50 -1.27
CA ASP A 221 -2.31 22.29 -1.49
C ASP A 221 -2.83 22.85 -2.82
N GLU A 222 -2.42 24.06 -3.22
CA GLU A 222 -2.82 24.64 -4.51
C GLU A 222 -2.32 23.84 -5.72
N ASP A 223 -1.09 23.34 -5.64
CA ASP A 223 -0.51 22.53 -6.71
C ASP A 223 -1.20 21.15 -6.77
N THR A 224 -1.50 20.56 -5.61
CA THR A 224 -2.25 19.28 -5.51
C THR A 224 -3.65 19.44 -6.11
N LYS A 225 -4.38 20.50 -5.73
CA LYS A 225 -5.72 20.80 -6.28
C LYS A 225 -5.68 21.01 -7.79
N ALA A 226 -4.68 21.73 -8.30
CA ALA A 226 -4.50 21.95 -9.72
C ALA A 226 -4.16 20.64 -10.46
N PHE A 227 -3.29 19.81 -9.89
CA PHE A 227 -2.93 18.50 -10.44
C PHE A 227 -4.17 17.62 -10.60
N PHE A 228 -4.93 17.39 -9.53
CA PHE A 228 -6.15 16.57 -9.58
C PHE A 228 -7.23 17.12 -10.51
N THR A 229 -7.39 18.45 -10.56
CA THR A 229 -8.37 19.07 -11.48
C THR A 229 -8.04 18.78 -12.94
N ASN A 230 -6.75 18.74 -13.30
CA ASN A 230 -6.35 18.46 -14.67
C ASN A 230 -6.27 16.95 -14.94
N GLU A 231 -5.80 16.15 -13.98
CA GLU A 231 -5.74 14.69 -14.09
C GLU A 231 -7.13 14.10 -14.31
N LEU A 232 -8.11 14.48 -13.50
CA LEU A 232 -9.44 13.89 -13.55
C LEU A 232 -10.35 14.47 -14.64
N ARG A 233 -9.88 15.47 -15.41
CA ARG A 233 -10.69 16.18 -16.41
C ARG A 233 -11.29 15.25 -17.47
N ASP A 234 -10.47 14.32 -17.95
CA ASP A 234 -10.82 13.40 -19.05
C ASP A 234 -10.99 11.95 -18.55
N VAL A 235 -11.04 11.74 -17.22
CA VAL A 235 -11.37 10.44 -16.61
C VAL A 235 -12.88 10.24 -16.72
N ALA A 236 -13.29 9.04 -17.14
CA ALA A 236 -14.70 8.74 -17.30
C ALA A 236 -15.40 8.72 -15.93
N PRO A 237 -16.58 9.36 -15.80
CA PRO A 237 -17.25 9.57 -14.50
C PRO A 237 -17.69 8.28 -13.81
N GLU A 238 -17.75 7.16 -14.53
CA GLU A 238 -18.04 5.82 -14.01
C GLU A 238 -16.83 5.12 -13.38
N MET A 239 -15.61 5.62 -13.59
CA MET A 239 -14.42 4.99 -13.02
C MET A 239 -14.36 5.22 -11.51
N THR A 240 -14.05 4.18 -10.75
CA THR A 240 -13.66 4.34 -9.35
C THR A 240 -12.29 5.01 -9.29
N VAL A 241 -12.15 6.11 -8.53
CA VAL A 241 -10.88 6.83 -8.40
C VAL A 241 -10.21 6.53 -7.07
N VAL A 242 -9.04 5.91 -7.12
CA VAL A 242 -8.20 5.57 -5.96
C VAL A 242 -6.95 6.44 -5.97
N ALA A 243 -6.89 7.40 -5.07
CA ALA A 243 -5.76 8.29 -4.90
C ALA A 243 -4.77 7.70 -3.87
N MET A 244 -3.47 7.70 -4.18
CA MET A 244 -2.41 7.14 -3.34
C MET A 244 -1.35 8.19 -3.05
N THR A 245 -1.06 8.41 -1.77
CA THR A 245 -0.02 9.34 -1.30
C THR A 245 0.63 8.82 -0.04
N HIS A 246 1.55 9.59 0.53
CA HIS A 246 2.17 9.26 1.80
C HIS A 246 1.44 9.89 3.00
N GLY A 247 1.26 11.21 3.02
CA GLY A 247 0.61 11.88 4.16
C GLY A 247 -0.91 12.02 3.99
N PRO A 248 -1.70 11.90 5.07
CA PRO A 248 -3.11 12.30 5.03
C PRO A 248 -3.28 13.73 4.50
N PRO A 249 -4.16 13.96 3.50
CA PRO A 249 -4.32 15.26 2.88
C PRO A 249 -4.89 16.31 3.86
N SER A 250 -4.59 17.58 3.60
CA SER A 250 -5.19 18.69 4.35
C SER A 250 -6.71 18.73 4.15
N PRO A 251 -7.49 19.34 5.07
CA PRO A 251 -8.93 19.51 4.87
C PRO A 251 -9.32 20.22 3.57
N ALA A 252 -8.48 21.14 3.09
CA ALA A 252 -8.73 21.86 1.83
C ALA A 252 -8.53 20.96 0.61
N VAL A 253 -7.50 20.10 0.64
CA VAL A 253 -7.27 19.08 -0.40
C VAL A 253 -8.39 18.04 -0.35
N VAL A 254 -8.75 17.52 0.82
CA VAL A 254 -9.91 16.59 1.00
C VAL A 254 -11.18 17.15 0.37
N ALA A 255 -11.51 18.42 0.64
CA ALA A 255 -12.70 19.05 0.08
C ALA A 255 -12.65 19.08 -1.47
N LYS A 256 -11.48 19.34 -2.06
CA LYS A 256 -11.34 19.35 -3.51
C LYS A 256 -11.37 17.95 -4.12
N LEU A 257 -10.74 16.96 -3.51
CA LEU A 257 -10.77 15.57 -3.99
C LEU A 257 -12.22 15.05 -4.03
N ARG A 258 -13.01 15.34 -2.99
CA ARG A 258 -14.44 15.03 -2.97
C ARG A 258 -15.23 15.73 -4.06
N GLU A 259 -14.97 17.02 -4.29
CA GLU A 259 -15.60 17.79 -5.37
C GLU A 259 -15.35 17.15 -6.75
N LEU A 260 -14.16 16.57 -6.93
CA LEU A 260 -13.73 15.92 -8.17
C LEU A 260 -14.16 14.45 -8.27
N GLY A 261 -14.87 13.91 -7.26
CA GLY A 261 -15.36 12.52 -7.29
C GLY A 261 -14.29 11.48 -6.98
N VAL A 262 -13.27 11.81 -6.18
CA VAL A 262 -12.35 10.78 -5.64
C VAL A 262 -13.09 9.93 -4.61
N ASP A 263 -13.02 8.60 -4.76
CA ASP A 263 -13.70 7.64 -3.88
C ASP A 263 -12.82 7.25 -2.69
N TYR A 264 -11.53 6.99 -2.95
CA TYR A 264 -10.62 6.44 -1.97
C TYR A 264 -9.30 7.20 -1.91
N VAL A 265 -8.78 7.42 -0.70
CA VAL A 265 -7.44 7.95 -0.46
C VAL A 265 -6.64 6.95 0.37
N LEU A 266 -5.57 6.40 -0.19
CA LEU A 266 -4.64 5.53 0.52
C LEU A 266 -3.43 6.36 0.95
N SER A 267 -3.12 6.32 2.25
CA SER A 267 -2.01 7.06 2.87
C SER A 267 -1.23 6.21 3.88
N GLY A 268 -0.13 6.75 4.39
CA GLY A 268 0.73 6.23 5.44
C GLY A 268 1.24 7.37 6.35
N HIS A 269 2.55 7.51 6.57
CA HIS A 269 3.21 8.66 7.25
C HIS A 269 2.97 8.79 8.76
N THR A 270 1.74 8.64 9.23
CA THR A 270 1.40 8.80 10.64
C THR A 270 1.73 7.56 11.46
N HIS A 271 2.19 6.48 10.80
CA HIS A 271 2.49 5.19 11.42
C HIS A 271 1.28 4.68 12.23
N THR A 272 0.09 4.77 11.68
CA THR A 272 -1.16 4.35 12.35
C THR A 272 -2.01 3.50 11.43
N ASN A 273 -2.89 2.69 12.01
CA ASN A 273 -3.93 1.99 11.25
C ASN A 273 -5.27 2.72 11.43
N ARG A 274 -5.68 3.52 10.43
CA ARG A 274 -6.87 4.37 10.55
C ARG A 274 -7.72 4.34 9.29
N VAL A 275 -9.05 4.38 9.48
CA VAL A 275 -10.02 4.61 8.40
C VAL A 275 -10.85 5.84 8.76
N VAL A 276 -11.01 6.77 7.82
CA VAL A 276 -11.82 7.98 7.99
C VAL A 276 -12.79 8.14 6.82
N ASP A 277 -14.07 8.32 7.13
CA ASP A 277 -15.08 8.70 6.16
C ASP A 277 -15.18 10.23 6.08
N HIS A 278 -14.81 10.79 4.93
CA HIS A 278 -14.92 12.22 4.64
C HIS A 278 -16.24 12.55 3.94
N GLY A 279 -17.35 11.93 4.34
CA GLY A 279 -18.65 12.15 3.71
C GLY A 279 -18.74 11.52 2.31
N GLY A 280 -18.40 10.23 2.25
CA GLY A 280 -18.47 9.38 1.06
C GLY A 280 -17.10 8.99 0.49
N MET A 281 -16.10 9.87 0.59
CA MET A 281 -14.71 9.55 0.23
C MET A 281 -14.01 8.92 1.43
N ILE A 282 -13.51 7.69 1.28
CA ILE A 282 -12.90 6.94 2.37
C ILE A 282 -11.38 7.06 2.32
N GLU A 283 -10.78 7.58 3.39
CA GLU A 283 -9.33 7.60 3.58
C GLU A 283 -8.90 6.38 4.42
N LEU A 284 -7.94 5.61 3.91
CA LEU A 284 -7.29 4.51 4.62
C LEU A 284 -5.82 4.85 4.84
N ASN A 285 -5.44 4.98 6.11
CA ASN A 285 -4.08 5.20 6.55
C ASN A 285 -3.43 3.89 6.99
N HIS A 286 -2.26 3.60 6.44
CA HIS A 286 -1.55 2.36 6.61
C HIS A 286 -0.38 2.52 7.57
N GLU A 287 -0.31 1.59 8.51
CA GLU A 287 0.81 1.42 9.43
C GLU A 287 2.08 0.95 8.69
N PRO A 288 3.24 1.04 9.34
CA PRO A 288 4.48 0.59 8.74
C PRO A 288 4.48 -0.92 8.52
N MET A 289 5.12 -1.36 7.44
CA MET A 289 5.14 -2.79 7.11
C MET A 289 5.96 -3.61 8.12
N LEU A 290 7.12 -3.07 8.51
CA LEU A 290 8.18 -3.84 9.20
C LEU A 290 8.39 -3.42 10.66
N MET A 291 7.76 -2.33 11.08
CA MET A 291 7.90 -1.81 12.44
C MET A 291 6.53 -1.47 13.02
N GLY A 292 6.44 -1.43 14.35
CA GLY A 292 5.20 -1.03 15.01
C GLY A 292 4.83 0.42 14.71
N GLY A 293 3.53 0.67 14.65
CA GLY A 293 2.94 1.99 14.58
C GLY A 293 3.13 2.81 15.85
N LEU A 294 2.98 4.12 15.74
CA LEU A 294 2.98 5.05 16.88
C LEU A 294 1.75 4.86 17.78
N ASP A 295 0.70 4.26 17.25
CA ASP A 295 -0.53 3.85 17.95
C ASP A 295 -0.43 2.45 18.59
N PHE A 296 0.77 1.86 18.63
CA PHE A 296 1.05 0.50 19.08
C PHE A 296 0.42 -0.62 18.22
N THR A 297 -0.08 -0.30 17.03
CA THR A 297 -0.43 -1.32 16.05
C THR A 297 0.86 -2.05 15.64
N PRO A 298 0.87 -3.39 15.56
CA PRO A 298 2.04 -4.09 15.02
C PRO A 298 2.25 -3.71 13.54
N GLY A 299 3.46 -3.95 13.01
CA GLY A 299 3.69 -3.75 11.59
C GLY A 299 2.74 -4.62 10.76
N GLY A 300 2.25 -4.10 9.64
CA GLY A 300 1.14 -4.73 8.94
C GLY A 300 0.95 -4.22 7.52
N TYR A 301 -0.04 -4.79 6.85
CA TYR A 301 -0.44 -4.43 5.50
C TYR A 301 -1.95 -4.67 5.33
N ARG A 302 -2.52 -4.13 4.26
CA ARG A 302 -3.91 -4.41 3.87
C ARG A 302 -3.95 -5.12 2.53
N ILE A 303 -4.80 -6.13 2.45
CA ILE A 303 -5.29 -6.67 1.18
C ILE A 303 -6.56 -5.89 0.86
N ILE A 304 -6.51 -5.11 -0.20
CA ILE A 304 -7.62 -4.26 -0.65
C ILE A 304 -8.28 -4.94 -1.85
N THR A 305 -9.60 -5.03 -1.84
CA THR A 305 -10.38 -5.58 -2.94
C THR A 305 -11.49 -4.62 -3.36
N ILE A 306 -11.54 -4.28 -4.64
CA ILE A 306 -12.59 -3.47 -5.26
C ILE A 306 -13.48 -4.39 -6.10
N ASP A 307 -14.75 -4.51 -5.72
CA ASP A 307 -15.80 -5.21 -6.49
C ASP A 307 -16.95 -4.23 -6.73
N ARG A 308 -17.24 -3.92 -8.00
CA ARG A 308 -18.36 -3.03 -8.40
C ARG A 308 -18.39 -1.74 -7.57
N ASP A 309 -17.27 -1.02 -7.61
CA ASP A 309 -17.07 0.29 -6.95
C ASP A 309 -17.06 0.26 -5.42
N VAL A 310 -17.08 -0.92 -4.80
CA VAL A 310 -16.99 -1.07 -3.34
C VAL A 310 -15.63 -1.60 -2.95
N LEU A 311 -14.87 -0.78 -2.21
CA LEU A 311 -13.63 -1.18 -1.57
C LEU A 311 -13.90 -1.95 -0.27
N THR A 312 -13.29 -3.12 -0.16
CA THR A 312 -13.12 -3.86 1.09
C THR A 312 -11.64 -3.92 1.44
N SER A 313 -11.34 -3.91 2.74
CA SER A 313 -9.97 -3.89 3.25
C SER A 313 -9.83 -4.93 4.36
N GLU A 314 -8.95 -5.90 4.14
CA GLU A 314 -8.53 -6.88 5.14
C GLU A 314 -7.16 -6.50 5.68
N HIS A 315 -7.08 -6.17 6.96
CA HIS A 315 -5.80 -5.91 7.62
C HIS A 315 -5.11 -7.21 8.03
N ARG A 316 -3.80 -7.27 7.81
CA ARG A 316 -2.89 -8.37 8.13
C ARG A 316 -1.71 -7.86 8.91
N THR A 317 -1.24 -8.65 9.87
CA THR A 317 -0.02 -8.31 10.60
C THR A 317 1.18 -9.01 9.98
N THR A 318 2.29 -8.26 9.85
CA THR A 318 3.58 -8.82 9.47
C THR A 318 4.12 -9.65 10.63
N VAL A 319 4.26 -10.96 10.40
CA VAL A 319 4.79 -11.91 11.38
C VAL A 319 6.05 -12.58 10.84
N GLY A 320 7.03 -12.82 11.71
CA GLY A 320 8.26 -13.53 11.33
C GLY A 320 8.03 -15.01 11.01
N GLU A 321 6.98 -15.60 11.59
CA GLU A 321 6.51 -16.95 11.30
C GLU A 321 4.99 -17.02 11.46
N PRO A 322 4.28 -17.86 10.69
CA PRO A 322 2.85 -18.07 10.90
C PRO A 322 2.59 -18.54 12.35
N SER A 323 1.45 -18.14 12.92
CA SER A 323 1.17 -18.36 14.33
C SER A 323 -0.25 -18.84 14.60
N ILE A 324 -0.38 -19.70 15.61
CA ILE A 324 -1.66 -20.13 16.19
C ILE A 324 -1.52 -20.28 17.71
N ARG A 325 -2.45 -19.69 18.46
CA ARG A 325 -2.46 -19.72 19.94
C ARG A 325 -3.88 -19.78 20.48
N SER A 326 -4.06 -20.48 21.60
CA SER A 326 -5.32 -20.42 22.36
C SER A 326 -5.37 -19.13 23.17
N VAL A 327 -6.39 -18.29 22.89
CA VAL A 327 -6.72 -17.12 23.70
C VAL A 327 -7.69 -17.53 24.81
N ALA A 328 -8.71 -18.32 24.45
CA ALA A 328 -9.65 -18.91 25.40
C ALA A 328 -9.94 -20.36 24.98
N PRO A 329 -9.91 -21.33 25.90
CA PRO A 329 -9.34 -21.23 27.25
C PRO A 329 -7.84 -20.90 27.27
N ALA A 330 -7.42 -20.03 28.18
CA ALA A 330 -6.02 -19.79 28.47
C ALA A 330 -5.42 -20.96 29.27
N ARG A 331 -4.09 -21.02 29.32
CA ARG A 331 -3.37 -22.09 30.04
C ARG A 331 -3.81 -22.13 31.52
N ARG A 332 -4.30 -23.30 31.97
CA ARG A 332 -4.82 -23.53 33.34
C ARG A 332 -6.00 -22.63 33.74
N GLN A 333 -6.72 -22.06 32.77
CA GLN A 333 -7.96 -21.36 33.06
C GLN A 333 -9.06 -22.38 33.41
N CYS A 334 -9.68 -22.26 34.59
CA CYS A 334 -10.86 -23.04 34.96
C CYS A 334 -11.98 -22.83 33.93
N GLN A 335 -12.39 -23.92 33.28
CA GLN A 335 -13.57 -23.98 32.42
C GLN A 335 -14.71 -24.66 33.17
N PRO A 336 -15.96 -24.19 32.97
CA PRO A 336 -17.11 -24.86 33.57
C PRO A 336 -17.36 -26.21 32.88
N PRO A 337 -17.86 -27.23 33.60
CA PRO A 337 -18.11 -28.57 33.04
C PRO A 337 -19.09 -28.60 31.86
N GLY A 338 -19.97 -27.58 31.77
CA GLY A 338 -20.97 -27.43 30.71
C GLY A 338 -20.41 -27.02 29.34
N GLY A 339 -19.10 -26.77 29.23
CA GLY A 339 -18.46 -26.28 28.01
C GLY A 339 -18.20 -24.78 28.04
N GLY A 340 -17.70 -24.21 26.93
CA GLY A 340 -17.22 -22.84 26.92
C GLY A 340 -16.87 -22.34 25.52
N ALA A 341 -16.32 -21.13 25.43
CA ALA A 341 -15.84 -20.59 24.17
C ALA A 341 -14.44 -21.12 23.85
N ILE A 342 -14.22 -21.47 22.58
CA ILE A 342 -12.87 -21.61 22.01
C ILE A 342 -12.60 -20.36 21.20
N ILE A 343 -11.53 -19.66 21.52
CA ILE A 343 -11.01 -18.53 20.76
C ILE A 343 -9.55 -18.83 20.47
N ALA A 344 -9.25 -19.09 19.20
CA ALA A 344 -7.89 -19.17 18.68
C ALA A 344 -7.51 -17.82 18.07
N ALA A 345 -6.30 -17.34 18.36
CA ALA A 345 -5.65 -16.28 17.62
C ALA A 345 -4.74 -16.90 16.57
N THR A 346 -4.91 -16.50 15.32
CA THR A 346 -4.11 -16.98 14.19
C THR A 346 -3.66 -15.85 13.28
N GLU A 347 -2.43 -15.94 12.79
CA GLU A 347 -1.95 -15.19 11.63
C GLU A 347 -1.25 -16.20 10.72
N ILE A 348 -1.84 -16.47 9.55
CA ILE A 348 -1.40 -17.48 8.59
C ILE A 348 -1.39 -16.87 7.18
N ASP A 349 -0.88 -17.59 6.19
CA ASP A 349 -0.79 -17.16 4.79
C ASP A 349 -2.08 -16.47 4.26
N PRO A 350 -1.96 -15.45 3.39
CA PRO A 350 -3.10 -14.68 2.91
C PRO A 350 -4.14 -15.48 2.11
N ARG A 351 -3.79 -16.66 1.58
CA ARG A 351 -4.75 -17.58 0.92
C ARG A 351 -5.73 -18.21 1.90
N GLY A 352 -5.57 -17.94 3.19
CA GLY A 352 -6.39 -18.46 4.25
C GLY A 352 -6.08 -19.93 4.53
N GLY A 353 -7.05 -20.58 5.17
CA GLY A 353 -6.92 -21.96 5.60
C GLY A 353 -8.11 -22.38 6.45
N THR A 354 -7.97 -23.54 7.07
CA THR A 354 -8.94 -24.06 8.03
C THR A 354 -8.32 -24.09 9.41
N VAL A 355 -9.11 -23.75 10.43
CA VAL A 355 -8.69 -23.85 11.83
C VAL A 355 -9.62 -24.80 12.55
N THR A 356 -9.03 -25.76 13.26
CA THR A 356 -9.75 -26.74 14.05
C THR A 356 -9.20 -26.79 15.46
N ALA A 357 -10.04 -27.17 16.40
CA ALA A 357 -9.67 -27.45 17.77
C ALA A 357 -9.95 -28.91 18.10
N ARG A 358 -9.20 -29.48 19.02
CA ARG A 358 -9.42 -30.84 19.52
C ARG A 358 -9.10 -30.88 21.00
N VAL A 359 -10.01 -31.44 21.79
CA VAL A 359 -9.78 -31.68 23.21
C VAL A 359 -9.33 -33.13 23.38
N ASP A 360 -8.17 -33.33 23.99
CA ASP A 360 -7.53 -34.63 24.19
C ASP A 360 -7.47 -35.43 22.87
N CYS A 361 -7.99 -36.66 22.88
CA CYS A 361 -8.11 -37.51 21.70
C CYS A 361 -9.52 -37.43 21.05
N GLY A 362 -10.29 -36.40 21.37
CA GLY A 362 -11.66 -36.21 20.91
C GLY A 362 -11.80 -35.87 19.42
N THR A 363 -13.05 -35.71 18.98
CA THR A 363 -13.37 -35.29 17.60
C THR A 363 -12.90 -33.86 17.34
N PRO A 364 -12.30 -33.56 16.17
CA PRO A 364 -12.01 -32.19 15.77
C PRO A 364 -13.26 -31.32 15.68
N ILE A 365 -13.12 -30.08 16.12
CA ILE A 365 -14.13 -29.02 16.16
C ILE A 365 -13.69 -27.97 15.15
N ALA A 366 -14.48 -27.74 14.10
CA ALA A 366 -14.21 -26.66 13.16
C ALA A 366 -14.42 -25.30 13.84
N LEU A 367 -13.44 -24.40 13.69
CA LEU A 367 -13.56 -23.02 14.13
C LEU A 367 -13.98 -22.14 12.95
N SER A 368 -14.80 -21.13 13.23
CA SER A 368 -15.25 -20.14 12.24
C SER A 368 -14.43 -18.86 12.37
N TYR A 369 -14.06 -18.26 11.24
CA TYR A 369 -13.38 -16.96 11.23
C TYR A 369 -14.29 -15.88 11.82
N GLY A 370 -13.78 -15.15 12.81
CA GLY A 370 -14.49 -14.13 13.57
C GLY A 370 -13.99 -12.71 13.32
N GLY A 371 -13.05 -12.52 12.38
CA GLY A 371 -12.41 -11.23 12.08
C GLY A 371 -11.09 -11.00 12.80
N GLY A 372 -10.20 -10.22 12.17
CA GLY A 372 -8.84 -10.00 12.66
C GLY A 372 -8.10 -11.33 12.79
N TRP A 373 -7.55 -11.61 13.98
CA TRP A 373 -6.87 -12.87 14.29
C TRP A 373 -7.82 -13.96 14.81
N SER A 374 -9.10 -13.66 15.03
CA SER A 374 -9.98 -14.49 15.84
C SER A 374 -10.62 -15.63 15.05
N TRP A 375 -10.48 -16.85 15.54
CA TRP A 375 -11.26 -18.02 15.13
C TRP A 375 -12.02 -18.57 16.32
N ARG A 376 -13.30 -18.89 16.13
CA ARG A 376 -14.24 -19.15 17.22
C ARG A 376 -14.94 -20.50 17.08
N GLY A 377 -15.15 -21.15 18.20
CA GLY A 377 -15.94 -22.38 18.30
C GLY A 377 -16.42 -22.60 19.73
N THR A 378 -16.97 -23.79 19.97
CA THR A 378 -17.54 -24.16 21.27
C THR A 378 -16.82 -25.36 21.84
N LEU A 379 -16.33 -25.23 23.07
CA LEU A 379 -15.79 -26.33 23.86
C LEU A 379 -16.96 -27.21 24.30
N PRO A 380 -16.92 -28.53 24.05
CA PRO A 380 -17.97 -29.45 24.50
C PRO A 380 -17.99 -29.56 26.03
N ALA A 381 -19.02 -30.18 26.58
CA ALA A 381 -19.03 -30.56 27.98
C ALA A 381 -17.89 -31.56 28.27
N LEU A 382 -17.17 -31.34 29.35
CA LEU A 382 -16.00 -32.13 29.75
C LEU A 382 -16.12 -32.54 31.21
N ALA A 383 -15.53 -33.68 31.55
CA ALA A 383 -15.45 -34.11 32.94
C ALA A 383 -14.52 -33.17 33.73
N PRO A 384 -14.71 -32.98 35.04
CA PRO A 384 -13.74 -32.25 35.85
C PRO A 384 -12.34 -32.89 35.81
N GLY A 385 -11.30 -32.08 35.65
CA GLY A 385 -9.92 -32.54 35.55
C GLY A 385 -9.05 -31.74 34.58
N GLU A 386 -7.81 -32.20 34.40
CA GLU A 386 -6.90 -31.65 33.40
C GLU A 386 -7.23 -32.20 32.01
N HIS A 387 -7.25 -31.30 31.03
CA HIS A 387 -7.43 -31.61 29.62
C HIS A 387 -6.39 -30.89 28.77
N SER A 388 -6.23 -31.33 27.53
CA SER A 388 -5.40 -30.69 26.52
C SER A 388 -6.26 -30.15 25.39
N LEU A 389 -6.08 -28.87 25.05
CA LEU A 389 -6.67 -28.26 23.86
C LEU A 389 -5.59 -28.12 22.79
N THR A 390 -5.68 -28.92 21.74
CA THR A 390 -4.85 -28.78 20.55
C THR A 390 -5.60 -27.94 19.51
N LEU A 391 -4.93 -26.93 18.98
CA LEU A 391 -5.37 -26.13 17.85
C LEU A 391 -4.53 -26.49 16.63
N ASP A 392 -5.17 -26.72 15.50
CA ASP A 392 -4.53 -27.02 14.23
C ASP A 392 -5.01 -26.01 13.19
N ALA A 393 -4.08 -25.33 12.51
CA ALA A 393 -4.35 -24.59 11.28
C ALA A 393 -3.72 -25.32 10.09
N ILE A 394 -4.48 -25.44 9.01
CA ILE A 394 -4.00 -25.97 7.73
C ILE A 394 -4.20 -24.86 6.70
N THR A 395 -3.10 -24.32 6.18
CA THR A 395 -3.12 -23.30 5.11
C THR A 395 -3.62 -23.91 3.80
N SER A 396 -4.01 -23.06 2.86
CA SER A 396 -4.46 -23.50 1.54
C SER A 396 -3.40 -24.25 0.72
N ASP A 397 -2.10 -24.05 0.99
CA ASP A 397 -0.99 -24.83 0.40
C ASP A 397 -0.59 -26.08 1.21
N GLY A 398 -1.34 -26.40 2.28
CA GLY A 398 -1.19 -27.62 3.06
C GLY A 398 -0.16 -27.54 4.19
N GLU A 399 0.43 -26.38 4.45
CA GLU A 399 1.25 -26.15 5.63
C GLU A 399 0.39 -26.32 6.89
N ARG A 400 0.92 -27.03 7.88
CA ARG A 400 0.21 -27.31 9.13
C ARG A 400 0.91 -26.66 10.31
N LEU A 401 0.16 -25.84 11.03
CA LEU A 401 0.55 -25.28 12.31
C LEU A 401 -0.26 -25.92 13.43
N SER A 402 0.40 -26.26 14.53
CA SER A 402 -0.25 -26.83 15.70
C SER A 402 0.23 -26.18 16.99
N SER A 403 -0.69 -25.93 17.91
CA SER A 403 -0.40 -25.48 19.27
C SER A 403 -1.21 -26.32 20.26
N THR A 404 -0.65 -26.63 21.42
CA THR A 404 -1.38 -27.34 22.48
C THR A 404 -1.27 -26.60 23.79
N THR A 405 -2.42 -26.36 24.42
CA THR A 405 -2.56 -25.67 25.69
C THR A 405 -3.22 -26.60 26.70
N GLY A 406 -2.64 -26.75 27.89
CA GLY A 406 -3.28 -27.44 29.01
C GLY A 406 -4.39 -26.58 29.62
N ILE A 407 -5.58 -27.16 29.79
CA ILE A 407 -6.79 -26.51 30.32
C ILE A 407 -7.31 -27.32 31.51
N GLU A 408 -8.02 -26.67 32.42
CA GLU A 408 -8.58 -27.33 33.61
C GLU A 408 -10.10 -27.16 33.61
N VAL A 409 -10.84 -28.24 33.81
CA VAL A 409 -12.29 -28.22 33.97
C VAL A 409 -12.58 -28.38 35.46
N CYS A 410 -13.15 -27.35 36.05
CA CYS A 410 -13.30 -27.26 37.50
C CYS A 410 -14.68 -27.81 37.92
N SER A 411 -14.74 -28.58 39.01
CA SER A 411 -15.96 -29.30 39.44
C SER A 411 -17.09 -28.42 39.97
N ALA A 412 -16.90 -27.11 40.00
CA ALA A 412 -17.89 -26.12 40.41
C ALA A 412 -17.96 -25.02 39.33
N GLU A 413 -19.11 -24.36 39.22
CA GLU A 413 -19.21 -23.02 38.65
C GLU A 413 -18.30 -22.09 39.48
N THR A 414 -17.00 -22.09 39.20
CA THR A 414 -16.04 -21.24 39.90
C THR A 414 -16.25 -19.82 39.44
N GLY A 415 -17.08 -19.11 40.19
CA GLY A 415 -17.17 -17.66 40.24
C GLY A 415 -17.98 -17.08 39.09
N THR A 416 -19.03 -16.35 39.46
CA THR A 416 -19.52 -15.18 38.72
C THR A 416 -18.40 -14.56 37.88
N LEU A 417 -18.66 -14.34 36.58
CA LEU A 417 -17.98 -13.29 35.80
C LEU A 417 -17.68 -12.13 36.75
N ALA A 418 -16.44 -11.62 36.74
CA ALA A 418 -16.01 -10.47 37.52
C ALA A 418 -17.20 -9.52 37.68
N GLY A 419 -17.58 -9.30 38.94
CA GLY A 419 -18.90 -8.82 39.31
C GLY A 419 -19.34 -7.63 38.48
N ILE A 420 -20.64 -7.41 38.46
CA ILE A 420 -21.30 -6.20 37.96
C ILE A 420 -20.60 -4.90 38.46
N GLU A 421 -19.80 -5.03 39.53
CA GLU A 421 -18.83 -4.07 40.04
C GLU A 421 -17.47 -4.13 39.29
N TRP A 422 -17.16 -3.05 38.57
CA TRP A 422 -15.85 -2.77 37.97
C TRP A 422 -15.21 -1.58 38.71
N PRO A 423 -14.83 -1.74 39.99
CA PRO A 423 -14.49 -0.62 40.89
C PRO A 423 -13.24 0.14 40.44
N GLN A 424 -12.34 -0.48 39.67
CA GLN A 424 -11.17 0.19 39.09
C GLN A 424 -11.56 1.25 38.04
N LEU A 425 -12.77 1.19 37.50
CA LEU A 425 -13.35 2.14 36.53
C LEU A 425 -14.65 2.78 37.06
N GLY A 426 -14.95 2.65 38.36
CA GLY A 426 -16.17 3.21 38.97
C GLY A 426 -17.49 2.56 38.54
N GLY A 427 -17.45 1.45 37.82
CA GLY A 427 -18.64 0.68 37.42
C GLY A 427 -19.22 -0.08 38.62
N ASN A 428 -20.54 -0.04 38.78
CA ASN A 428 -21.27 -0.75 39.83
C ASN A 428 -22.63 -1.21 39.28
N SER A 429 -23.34 -1.99 40.09
CA SER A 429 -24.66 -2.53 39.75
C SER A 429 -25.77 -1.51 39.43
N ALA A 430 -25.55 -0.21 39.61
CA ALA A 430 -26.48 0.84 39.20
C ALA A 430 -26.24 1.35 37.76
N HIS A 431 -25.16 0.92 37.09
CA HIS A 431 -24.82 1.32 35.72
C HIS A 431 -25.23 0.28 34.65
N THR A 432 -26.03 -0.73 35.00
CA THR A 432 -26.60 -1.73 34.08
C THR A 432 -27.93 -1.33 33.49
#